data_AF-Q4JT21-F1
#
_entry.id   AF-Q4JT21-F1
#
_cell.length_a   1.000
_cell.length_b   1.000
_cell.length_c   1.000
_cell.angle_alpha   90.00
_cell.angle_beta   90.00
_cell.angle_gamma   90.00
#
_symmetry.space_group_name_H-M   'P 1'
#
loop_
_entity.id
_entity.type
_entity.pdbx_description
1 polymer ?
#
loop_
_entity_poly.entity_id
_entity_poly.type
_entity_poly.pdbx_seq_one_letter_code
_entity_poly.pdbx_strand_id
1 'polypeptide(L)'
;MSHSESLITRARKELHRELIDEGVLTIADAAKGRIASNADSSSNASRETALHLADQLGASVARKKAGQSMGADFERAVAKFIKKTFTHMQSVRPGTWEVQNVGSSRRREHLFLCEPYSHLADLAELVRRYPELGAALGNSYSISPDILVLREPVTDDEFNEGEFLVDGNSGLGSPVRASNRENPAKIVHAVVSCKWTMRSDRAQNTRAEALNLIEHRKARAPHIVAVTGEPLVTRIASLALGTGDIDMTYHFALPELKKAVEAVGNDDTCELLHTLIAGDRLRDISDLPLDMSV
;
A
#
# COMPACT_ATOMS: atom_id res chain seq x y z
N MET A 1 -8.51 -11.77 -32.65
CA MET A 1 -8.71 -10.53 -31.86
C MET A 1 -7.34 -9.91 -31.71
N SER A 2 -7.08 -8.69 -32.21
CA SER A 2 -5.83 -8.02 -31.84
C SER A 2 -5.89 -7.80 -30.33
N HIS A 3 -5.07 -8.52 -29.57
CA HIS A 3 -5.14 -8.45 -28.12
C HIS A 3 -4.56 -7.11 -27.68
N SER A 4 -5.44 -6.11 -27.54
CA SER A 4 -5.14 -4.90 -26.81
C SER A 4 -4.61 -5.30 -25.44
N GLU A 5 -3.48 -4.72 -25.04
CA GLU A 5 -2.87 -4.94 -23.74
C GLU A 5 -3.89 -4.77 -22.60
N SER A 6 -3.85 -5.67 -21.61
CA SER A 6 -4.82 -5.67 -20.50
C SER A 6 -4.77 -4.35 -19.71
N LEU A 7 -5.87 -4.00 -19.02
CA LEU A 7 -5.91 -2.80 -18.18
C LEU A 7 -4.79 -2.77 -17.13
N ILE A 8 -4.56 -3.89 -16.44
CA ILE A 8 -3.53 -4.00 -15.39
C ILE A 8 -2.13 -3.85 -16.00
N THR A 9 -1.86 -4.50 -17.14
CA THR A 9 -0.56 -4.39 -17.81
C THR A 9 -0.29 -2.95 -18.27
N ARG A 10 -1.28 -2.26 -18.85
CA ARG A 10 -1.15 -0.84 -19.22
C ARG A 10 -0.93 0.05 -18.00
N ALA A 11 -1.72 -0.13 -16.94
CA ALA A 11 -1.60 0.64 -15.71
C ALA A 11 -0.24 0.46 -15.02
N ARG A 12 0.32 -0.76 -15.05
CA ARG A 12 1.67 -1.04 -14.54
C ARG A 12 2.74 -0.29 -15.33
N LYS A 13 2.66 -0.30 -16.66
CA LYS A 13 3.58 0.48 -17.53
C LYS A 13 3.45 1.98 -17.30
N GLU A 14 2.23 2.46 -17.11
CA GLU A 14 1.97 3.87 -16.78
C GLU A 14 2.55 4.25 -15.42
N LEU A 15 2.40 3.38 -14.40
CA LEU A 15 3.03 3.55 -13.09
C LEU A 15 4.55 3.72 -13.23
N HIS A 16 5.21 2.83 -13.97
CA HIS A 16 6.65 2.90 -14.19
C HIS A 16 7.07 4.19 -14.90
N ARG A 17 6.34 4.56 -15.95
CA ARG A 17 6.60 5.80 -16.69
C ARG A 17 6.43 7.03 -15.80
N GLU A 18 5.37 7.08 -15.00
CA GLU A 18 5.13 8.18 -14.07
C GLU A 18 6.24 8.30 -13.02
N LEU A 19 6.76 7.18 -12.50
CA LEU A 19 7.91 7.22 -11.60
C LEU A 19 9.17 7.78 -12.26
N ILE A 20 9.37 7.56 -13.56
CA ILE A 20 10.51 8.10 -14.31
C ILE A 20 10.29 9.59 -14.63
N ASP A 21 9.12 9.94 -15.16
CA ASP A 21 8.77 11.31 -15.57
C ASP A 21 8.75 12.27 -14.37
N GLU A 22 8.25 11.80 -13.23
CA GLU A 22 8.28 12.54 -11.96
C GLU A 22 9.65 12.48 -11.27
N GLY A 23 10.67 11.87 -11.87
CA GLY A 23 12.00 11.81 -11.29
C GLY A 23 12.08 11.07 -9.94
N VAL A 24 11.17 10.15 -9.69
CA VAL A 24 11.21 9.22 -8.54
C VAL A 24 12.22 8.12 -8.79
N LEU A 25 12.19 7.52 -9.98
CA LEU A 25 13.18 6.57 -10.50
C LEU A 25 14.11 7.28 -11.48
N THR A 26 15.32 7.60 -11.05
CA THR A 26 16.36 8.23 -11.88
C THR A 26 17.69 7.54 -11.71
N ILE A 27 18.62 7.78 -12.63
CA ILE A 27 20.01 7.36 -12.51
C ILE A 27 20.88 8.61 -12.40
N ALA A 28 21.69 8.70 -11.34
CA ALA A 28 22.61 9.81 -11.15
C ALA A 28 24.06 9.37 -11.41
N ASP A 29 24.83 10.23 -12.08
CA ASP A 29 26.28 10.08 -12.17
C ASP A 29 26.92 10.55 -10.86
N ALA A 30 27.56 9.62 -10.14
CA ALA A 30 28.22 9.87 -8.87
C ALA A 30 29.70 9.46 -8.94
N ALA A 31 30.50 9.88 -7.95
CA ALA A 31 31.91 9.51 -7.86
C ALA A 31 32.14 7.98 -7.80
N LYS A 32 31.13 7.20 -7.37
CA LYS A 32 31.15 5.74 -7.33
C LYS A 32 30.48 5.08 -8.55
N GLY A 33 30.29 5.82 -9.65
CA GLY A 33 29.60 5.38 -10.86
C GLY A 33 28.12 5.79 -10.91
N ARG A 34 27.36 5.15 -11.82
CA ARG A 34 25.91 5.38 -11.98
C ARG A 34 25.15 4.77 -10.80
N ILE A 35 24.29 5.56 -10.16
CA ILE A 35 23.51 5.13 -8.99
C ILE A 35 22.03 5.45 -9.20
N ALA A 36 21.19 4.42 -9.15
CA ALA A 36 19.74 4.58 -9.21
C ALA A 36 19.19 5.25 -7.93
N SER A 37 18.11 6.01 -8.06
CA SER A 37 17.55 6.82 -6.97
C SER A 37 17.03 6.00 -5.79
N ASN A 38 16.62 4.75 -6.01
CA ASN A 38 16.20 3.79 -4.98
C ASN A 38 17.36 2.98 -4.36
N ALA A 39 18.60 3.16 -4.82
CA ALA A 39 19.75 2.47 -4.25
C ALA A 39 20.22 3.06 -2.92
N ASP A 40 20.78 2.20 -2.07
CA ASP A 40 21.68 2.60 -1.00
C ASP A 40 23.10 2.79 -1.54
N SER A 41 23.58 4.03 -1.57
CA SER A 41 24.90 4.38 -2.11
C SER A 41 26.08 3.79 -1.32
N SER A 42 25.83 3.30 -0.11
CA SER A 42 26.84 2.63 0.73
C SER A 42 26.93 1.11 0.49
N SER A 43 25.94 0.50 -0.17
CA SER A 43 25.90 -0.94 -0.44
C SER A 43 26.15 -1.24 -1.92
N ASN A 44 27.22 -1.99 -2.22
CA ASN A 44 27.53 -2.39 -3.61
C ASN A 44 26.38 -3.21 -4.22
N ALA A 45 25.89 -4.22 -3.50
CA ALA A 45 24.77 -5.05 -3.94
C ALA A 45 23.51 -4.20 -4.22
N SER A 46 23.21 -3.21 -3.36
CA SER A 46 22.06 -2.31 -3.60
C SER A 46 22.23 -1.49 -4.87
N ARG A 47 23.43 -0.93 -5.10
CA ARG A 47 23.70 -0.11 -6.29
C ARG A 47 23.58 -0.92 -7.57
N GLU A 48 24.17 -2.11 -7.61
CA GLU A 48 24.19 -2.96 -8.80
C GLU A 48 22.79 -3.45 -9.15
N THR A 49 22.05 -3.99 -8.17
CA THR A 49 20.67 -4.46 -8.39
C THR A 49 19.75 -3.32 -8.81
N ALA A 50 19.83 -2.17 -8.13
CA ALA A 50 18.99 -1.01 -8.43
C ALA A 50 19.30 -0.41 -9.81
N LEU A 51 20.58 -0.35 -10.19
CA LEU A 51 20.99 0.15 -11.51
C LEU A 51 20.49 -0.78 -12.61
N HIS A 52 20.67 -2.10 -12.46
CA HIS A 52 20.17 -3.08 -13.43
C HIS A 52 18.64 -3.02 -13.57
N LEU A 53 17.93 -2.83 -12.47
CA LEU A 53 16.48 -2.61 -12.49
C LEU A 53 16.10 -1.31 -13.22
N ALA A 54 16.76 -0.21 -12.88
CA ALA A 54 16.47 1.10 -13.46
C ALA A 54 16.78 1.15 -14.98
N ASP A 55 17.87 0.51 -15.41
CA ASP A 55 18.23 0.40 -16.84
C ASP A 55 17.18 -0.43 -17.61
N GLN A 56 16.67 -1.52 -17.05
CA GLN A 56 15.58 -2.31 -17.66
C GLN A 56 14.29 -1.49 -17.86
N LEU A 57 13.99 -0.58 -16.93
CA LEU A 57 12.82 0.29 -17.00
C LEU A 57 13.03 1.54 -17.88
N GLY A 58 14.25 1.78 -18.37
CA GLY A 58 14.58 2.96 -19.16
C GLY A 58 14.62 4.26 -18.33
N ALA A 59 15.06 4.17 -17.07
CA ALA A 59 15.14 5.32 -16.18
C ALA A 59 16.09 6.41 -16.75
N SER A 60 15.65 7.66 -16.66
CA SER A 60 16.41 8.79 -17.19
C SER A 60 17.60 9.16 -16.29
N VAL A 61 18.66 9.67 -16.92
CA VAL A 61 19.79 10.25 -16.18
C VAL A 61 19.38 11.60 -15.61
N ALA A 62 19.28 11.71 -14.28
CA ALA A 62 18.88 12.93 -13.60
C ALA A 62 19.35 12.93 -12.14
N ARG A 63 19.51 14.14 -11.59
CA ARG A 63 19.87 14.31 -10.18
C ARG A 63 18.76 13.78 -9.28
N LYS A 64 19.15 12.98 -8.28
CA LYS A 64 18.24 12.43 -7.26
C LYS A 64 17.48 13.55 -6.51
N LYS A 65 16.15 13.47 -6.50
CA LYS A 65 15.27 14.33 -5.70
C LYS A 65 15.46 14.10 -4.19
N ALA A 66 14.97 15.02 -3.37
CA ALA A 66 14.93 14.84 -1.92
C ALA A 66 14.05 13.64 -1.55
N GLY A 67 14.47 12.85 -0.54
CA GLY A 67 13.79 11.61 -0.15
C GLY A 67 12.33 11.78 0.27
N GLN A 68 11.98 12.89 0.94
CA GLN A 68 10.61 13.19 1.34
C GLN A 68 9.68 13.41 0.13
N SER A 69 10.17 14.11 -0.89
CA SER A 69 9.43 14.31 -2.14
C SER A 69 9.23 12.99 -2.89
N MET A 70 10.27 12.17 -3.01
CA MET A 70 10.17 10.86 -3.68
C MET A 70 9.16 9.92 -3.00
N GLY A 71 9.09 9.92 -1.66
CA GLY A 71 8.10 9.13 -0.93
C GLY A 71 6.68 9.54 -1.28
N ALA A 72 6.36 10.83 -1.19
CA ALA A 72 5.04 11.35 -1.54
C ALA A 72 4.69 11.13 -3.03
N ASP A 73 5.67 11.28 -3.92
CA ASP A 73 5.49 11.04 -5.36
C ASP A 73 5.21 9.55 -5.64
N PHE A 74 5.91 8.64 -4.97
CA PHE A 74 5.66 7.20 -5.03
C PHE A 74 4.26 6.83 -4.52
N GLU A 75 3.87 7.37 -3.35
CA GLU A 75 2.52 7.19 -2.79
C GLU A 75 1.44 7.64 -3.79
N ARG A 76 1.61 8.77 -4.47
CA ARG A 76 0.64 9.26 -5.47
C ARG A 76 0.55 8.34 -6.67
N ALA A 77 1.69 7.88 -7.18
CA ALA A 77 1.74 6.99 -8.34
C ALA A 77 1.05 5.63 -8.03
N VAL A 78 1.31 5.05 -6.86
CA VAL A 78 0.65 3.82 -6.39
C VAL A 78 -0.86 4.03 -6.22
N ALA A 79 -1.30 5.13 -5.60
CA ALA A 79 -2.72 5.44 -5.45
C ALA A 79 -3.45 5.54 -6.80
N LYS A 80 -2.80 6.18 -7.78
CA LYS A 80 -3.34 6.30 -9.14
C LYS A 80 -3.39 4.95 -9.86
N PHE A 81 -2.38 4.10 -9.68
CA PHE A 81 -2.39 2.72 -10.19
C PHE A 81 -3.59 1.93 -9.63
N ILE A 82 -3.80 1.97 -8.30
CA ILE A 82 -4.93 1.30 -7.65
C ILE A 82 -6.26 1.84 -8.18
N LYS A 83 -6.38 3.18 -8.26
CA LYS A 83 -7.60 3.82 -8.79
C LYS A 83 -7.90 3.39 -10.23
N LYS A 84 -6.89 3.29 -11.10
CA LYS A 84 -7.03 2.88 -12.51
C LYS A 84 -7.27 1.38 -12.71
N THR A 85 -7.13 0.57 -11.66
CA THR A 85 -7.23 -0.89 -11.76
C THR A 85 -8.39 -1.41 -10.92
N PHE A 86 -8.26 -1.39 -9.59
CA PHE A 86 -9.22 -2.00 -8.66
C PHE A 86 -10.64 -1.46 -8.82
N THR A 87 -10.83 -0.16 -9.07
CA THR A 87 -12.17 0.43 -9.19
C THR A 87 -12.98 -0.10 -10.39
N HIS A 88 -12.30 -0.70 -11.37
CA HIS A 88 -12.92 -1.33 -12.54
C HIS A 88 -13.34 -2.79 -12.29
N MET A 89 -13.03 -3.37 -11.13
CA MET A 89 -13.30 -4.78 -10.81
C MET A 89 -14.73 -5.05 -10.33
N GLN A 90 -15.71 -4.32 -10.86
CA GLN A 90 -17.10 -4.35 -10.41
C GLN A 90 -17.76 -5.73 -10.54
N SER A 91 -17.35 -6.53 -11.53
CA SER A 91 -17.91 -7.88 -11.75
C SER A 91 -17.52 -8.91 -10.69
N VAL A 92 -16.38 -8.72 -10.02
CA VAL A 92 -15.87 -9.64 -8.98
C VAL A 92 -15.96 -9.04 -7.59
N ARG A 93 -15.94 -7.70 -7.50
CA ARG A 93 -16.01 -6.96 -6.25
C ARG A 93 -16.84 -5.68 -6.44
N PRO A 94 -18.17 -5.78 -6.55
CA PRO A 94 -19.04 -4.64 -6.79
C PRO A 94 -19.05 -3.66 -5.62
N GLY A 95 -19.13 -2.37 -5.94
CA GLY A 95 -19.28 -1.30 -4.96
C GLY A 95 -18.78 0.05 -5.47
N THR A 96 -19.20 1.09 -4.75
CA THR A 96 -18.67 2.44 -4.95
C THR A 96 -17.37 2.57 -4.17
N TRP A 97 -16.26 2.59 -4.90
CA TRP A 97 -14.91 2.61 -4.35
C TRP A 97 -14.28 3.98 -4.45
N GLU A 98 -13.55 4.37 -3.41
CA GLU A 98 -12.69 5.56 -3.39
C GLU A 98 -11.27 5.18 -3.02
N VAL A 99 -10.28 5.84 -3.65
CA VAL A 99 -8.86 5.69 -3.31
C VAL A 99 -8.34 7.06 -2.87
N GLN A 100 -7.88 7.16 -1.63
CA GLN A 100 -7.34 8.38 -1.04
C GLN A 100 -5.85 8.22 -0.73
N ASN A 101 -5.01 9.14 -1.21
CA ASN A 101 -3.64 9.29 -0.72
C ASN A 101 -3.66 10.26 0.46
N VAL A 102 -3.27 9.77 1.64
CA VAL A 102 -3.35 10.49 2.91
C VAL A 102 -1.98 10.59 3.62
N GLY A 103 -0.92 10.04 3.03
CA GLY A 103 0.43 10.01 3.60
C GLY A 103 1.09 11.38 3.81
N SER A 104 0.66 12.43 3.11
CA SER A 104 1.11 13.81 3.38
C SER A 104 0.33 14.51 4.49
N SER A 105 -0.81 13.94 4.91
CA SER A 105 -1.76 14.51 5.86
C SER A 105 -1.83 13.71 7.16
N ARG A 106 -0.72 13.10 7.61
CA ARG A 106 -0.63 12.25 8.83
C ARG A 106 -1.16 12.87 10.13
N ARG A 107 -1.42 14.20 10.15
CA ARG A 107 -2.06 14.90 11.28
C ARG A 107 -3.58 14.84 11.27
N ARG A 108 -4.19 14.42 10.16
CA ARG A 108 -5.63 14.22 10.05
C ARG A 108 -5.89 12.76 10.37
N GLU A 109 -6.74 12.54 11.34
CA GLU A 109 -7.12 11.23 11.83
C GLU A 109 -8.10 10.58 10.85
N HIS A 110 -7.66 10.32 9.62
CA HIS A 110 -8.51 9.91 8.49
C HIS A 110 -9.34 8.65 8.79
N LEU A 111 -8.80 7.73 9.57
CA LEU A 111 -9.47 6.51 10.01
C LEU A 111 -10.62 6.77 10.99
N PHE A 112 -10.62 7.90 11.70
CA PHE A 112 -11.65 8.23 12.69
C PHE A 112 -13.00 8.55 12.04
N LEU A 113 -12.99 8.84 10.74
CA LEU A 113 -14.19 9.08 9.94
C LEU A 113 -14.67 7.81 9.22
N CYS A 114 -14.01 6.67 9.45
CA CYS A 114 -14.26 5.45 8.70
C CYS A 114 -14.57 4.28 9.64
N GLU A 115 -15.45 3.38 9.22
CA GLU A 115 -15.64 2.09 9.87
C GLU A 115 -14.53 1.13 9.44
N PRO A 116 -13.97 0.30 10.34
CA PRO A 116 -14.41 0.05 11.72
C PRO A 116 -13.64 0.84 12.80
N TYR A 117 -13.02 1.97 12.43
CA TYR A 117 -12.09 2.72 13.28
C TYR A 117 -12.68 4.02 13.84
N SER A 118 -13.96 4.28 13.59
CA SER A 118 -14.69 5.48 14.01
C SER A 118 -14.54 5.82 15.50
N HIS A 119 -14.63 4.81 16.36
CA HIS A 119 -14.45 4.91 17.82
C HIS A 119 -13.07 5.41 18.28
N LEU A 120 -12.05 5.44 17.40
CA LEU A 120 -10.75 6.00 17.76
C LEU A 120 -10.82 7.52 17.95
N ALA A 121 -11.82 8.19 17.37
CA ALA A 121 -12.13 9.61 17.65
C ALA A 121 -12.41 9.84 19.13
N ASP A 122 -13.32 9.02 19.68
CA ASP A 122 -13.71 9.09 21.08
C ASP A 122 -12.50 8.81 22.00
N LEU A 123 -11.68 7.83 21.63
CA LEU A 123 -10.47 7.49 22.37
C LEU A 123 -9.47 8.63 22.39
N ALA A 124 -9.22 9.28 21.25
CA ALA A 124 -8.32 10.42 21.14
C ALA A 124 -8.82 11.62 21.96
N GLU A 125 -10.14 11.87 21.99
CA GLU A 125 -10.73 12.89 22.85
C GLU A 125 -10.54 12.58 24.34
N LEU A 126 -10.77 11.33 24.76
CA LEU A 126 -10.58 10.90 26.13
C LEU A 126 -9.12 11.05 26.58
N VAL A 127 -8.15 10.64 25.75
CA VAL A 127 -6.72 10.79 26.04
C VAL A 127 -6.33 12.26 26.16
N ARG A 128 -6.89 13.14 25.32
CA ARG A 128 -6.66 14.60 25.39
C ARG A 128 -7.19 15.20 26.70
N ARG A 129 -8.31 14.67 27.19
CA ARG A 129 -8.96 15.13 28.44
C ARG A 129 -8.28 14.58 29.69
N TYR A 130 -7.74 13.37 29.62
CA TYR A 130 -7.14 12.62 30.73
C TYR A 130 -5.73 12.14 30.36
N PRO A 131 -4.69 12.98 30.52
CA PRO A 131 -3.32 12.67 30.09
C PRO A 131 -2.74 11.37 30.68
N GLU A 132 -3.20 10.97 31.86
CA GLU A 132 -2.86 9.70 32.50
C GLU A 132 -3.27 8.48 31.66
N LEU A 133 -4.36 8.56 30.89
CA LEU A 133 -4.76 7.51 29.93
C LEU A 133 -3.74 7.40 28.80
N GLY A 134 -3.16 8.52 28.37
CA GLY A 134 -2.10 8.54 27.36
C GLY A 134 -0.85 7.77 27.79
N ALA A 135 -0.50 7.80 29.09
CA ALA A 135 0.62 7.04 29.62
C ALA A 135 0.37 5.51 29.61
N ALA A 136 -0.88 5.08 29.77
CA ALA A 136 -1.25 3.66 29.78
C ALA A 136 -1.53 3.09 28.38
N LEU A 137 -2.15 3.88 27.49
CA LEU A 137 -2.54 3.48 26.14
C LEU A 137 -1.44 3.75 25.10
N GLY A 138 -0.47 4.61 25.42
CA GLY A 138 0.54 5.07 24.49
C GLY A 138 -0.05 5.85 23.32
N ASN A 139 0.65 5.84 22.18
CA ASN A 139 0.19 6.45 20.92
C ASN A 139 -0.34 5.39 19.92
N SER A 140 -0.67 4.19 20.40
CA SER A 140 -1.08 3.04 19.55
C SER A 140 -2.38 3.28 18.79
N TYR A 141 -3.16 4.30 19.16
CA TYR A 141 -4.38 4.70 18.46
C TYR A 141 -4.13 5.66 17.27
N SER A 142 -2.92 6.21 17.15
CA SER A 142 -2.55 7.13 16.07
C SER A 142 -2.00 6.35 14.87
N ILE A 143 -2.89 5.99 13.94
CA ILE A 143 -2.53 5.24 12.73
C ILE A 143 -2.49 6.20 11.55
N SER A 144 -1.34 6.23 10.84
CA SER A 144 -1.09 7.14 9.71
C SER A 144 -0.92 6.35 8.41
N PRO A 145 -2.00 5.93 7.75
CA PRO A 145 -1.92 5.22 6.48
C PRO A 145 -1.30 6.12 5.39
N ASP A 146 -0.67 5.51 4.38
CA ASP A 146 -0.19 6.26 3.21
C ASP A 146 -1.31 6.36 2.16
N ILE A 147 -2.02 5.25 1.90
CA ILE A 147 -3.17 5.18 0.99
C ILE A 147 -4.31 4.39 1.66
N LEU A 148 -5.53 4.89 1.50
CA LEU A 148 -6.77 4.21 1.88
C LEU A 148 -7.57 3.84 0.63
N VAL A 149 -8.08 2.61 0.61
CA VAL A 149 -9.14 2.19 -0.31
C VAL A 149 -10.41 2.06 0.52
N LEU A 150 -11.42 2.83 0.17
CA LEU A 150 -12.65 2.97 0.92
C LEU A 150 -13.83 2.50 0.07
N ARG A 151 -14.86 1.98 0.74
CA ARG A 151 -16.16 1.65 0.15
C ARG A 151 -17.23 2.55 0.74
N GLU A 152 -18.10 3.09 -0.09
CA GLU A 152 -19.31 3.76 0.40
C GLU A 152 -20.27 2.75 1.05
N PRO A 153 -21.00 3.15 2.11
CA PRO A 153 -22.17 2.40 2.57
C PRO A 153 -23.22 2.28 1.46
N VAL A 154 -23.96 1.18 1.48
CA VAL A 154 -24.96 0.82 0.48
C VAL A 154 -26.33 1.29 0.95
N THR A 155 -27.09 1.91 0.05
CA THR A 155 -28.46 2.36 0.30
C THR A 155 -29.45 1.20 0.27
N ASP A 156 -30.63 1.38 0.88
CA ASP A 156 -31.67 0.35 0.85
C ASP A 156 -32.18 0.09 -0.56
N ASP A 157 -32.21 1.13 -1.42
CA ASP A 157 -32.59 1.01 -2.83
C ASP A 157 -31.60 0.13 -3.59
N GLU A 158 -30.29 0.29 -3.36
CA GLU A 158 -29.25 -0.56 -3.96
C GLU A 158 -29.30 -2.00 -3.41
N PHE A 159 -29.51 -2.18 -2.09
CA PHE A 159 -29.68 -3.52 -1.52
C PHE A 159 -30.89 -4.23 -2.10
N ASN A 160 -31.96 -3.49 -2.38
CA ASN A 160 -33.20 -4.03 -2.91
C ASN A 160 -33.24 -4.05 -4.44
N GLU A 161 -32.11 -3.82 -5.11
CA GLU A 161 -32.01 -3.92 -6.57
C GLU A 161 -32.14 -5.40 -6.99
N GLY A 162 -33.30 -5.73 -7.56
CA GLY A 162 -33.62 -7.08 -8.06
C GLY A 162 -34.45 -7.92 -7.08
N GLU A 163 -34.05 -8.02 -5.81
CA GLU A 163 -34.76 -8.76 -4.76
C GLU A 163 -34.94 -7.89 -3.52
N PHE A 164 -36.08 -8.00 -2.84
CA PHE A 164 -36.33 -7.26 -1.59
C PHE A 164 -35.58 -7.91 -0.42
N LEU A 165 -34.37 -7.44 -0.15
CA LEU A 165 -33.44 -7.99 0.83
C LEU A 165 -33.52 -7.33 2.21
N VAL A 166 -33.81 -6.03 2.28
CA VAL A 166 -33.77 -5.26 3.53
C VAL A 166 -35.03 -4.40 3.72
N ASP A 167 -35.47 -4.33 4.97
CA ASP A 167 -36.64 -3.56 5.41
C ASP A 167 -36.33 -2.77 6.69
N GLY A 168 -37.34 -2.09 7.26
CA GLY A 168 -37.20 -1.35 8.53
C GLY A 168 -37.07 -2.21 9.79
N ASN A 169 -37.08 -3.54 9.69
CA ASN A 169 -37.18 -4.45 10.84
C ASN A 169 -35.90 -5.26 11.09
N SER A 170 -35.03 -5.38 10.08
CA SER A 170 -33.88 -6.29 10.08
C SER A 170 -32.59 -5.63 9.62
N GLY A 171 -31.44 -6.17 10.02
CA GLY A 171 -30.12 -5.64 9.61
C GLY A 171 -29.79 -4.23 10.15
N LEU A 172 -30.48 -3.78 11.21
CA LEU A 172 -30.45 -2.39 11.70
C LEU A 172 -29.15 -1.94 12.39
N GLY A 173 -28.22 -2.87 12.65
CA GLY A 173 -26.93 -2.58 13.28
C GLY A 173 -25.74 -2.55 12.32
N SER A 174 -25.93 -2.90 11.05
CA SER A 174 -24.84 -3.05 10.08
C SER A 174 -24.34 -1.67 9.60
N PRO A 175 -23.03 -1.36 9.70
CA PRO A 175 -22.48 -0.11 9.15
C PRO A 175 -22.45 -0.10 7.60
N VAL A 176 -22.66 -1.26 6.97
CA VAL A 176 -22.74 -1.37 5.51
C VAL A 176 -24.02 -0.73 4.98
N ARG A 177 -25.09 -0.69 5.77
CA ARG A 177 -26.37 -0.13 5.38
C ARG A 177 -26.42 1.34 5.76
N ALA A 178 -26.50 2.21 4.75
CA ALA A 178 -26.44 3.66 4.93
C ALA A 178 -27.53 4.18 5.87
N SER A 179 -28.75 3.64 5.80
CA SER A 179 -29.89 4.07 6.62
C SER A 179 -29.73 3.80 8.13
N ASN A 180 -28.74 3.00 8.55
CA ASN A 180 -28.50 2.72 9.97
C ASN A 180 -27.75 3.84 10.71
N ARG A 181 -27.24 4.85 10.00
CA ARG A 181 -26.45 5.95 10.57
C ARG A 181 -26.95 7.30 10.03
N GLU A 182 -27.02 8.30 10.89
CA GLU A 182 -27.34 9.68 10.48
C GLU A 182 -26.25 10.24 9.54
N ASN A 183 -24.99 9.92 9.83
CA ASN A 183 -23.83 10.23 8.98
C ASN A 183 -23.12 8.92 8.61
N PRO A 184 -23.47 8.28 7.48
CA PRO A 184 -22.86 7.02 7.07
C PRO A 184 -21.36 7.19 6.83
N ALA A 185 -20.55 6.48 7.60
CA ALA A 185 -19.10 6.48 7.48
C ALA A 185 -18.64 5.49 6.42
N LYS A 186 -17.61 5.87 5.66
CA LYS A 186 -16.98 4.98 4.68
C LYS A 186 -16.34 3.78 5.36
N ILE A 187 -16.31 2.65 4.66
CA ILE A 187 -15.74 1.41 5.17
C ILE A 187 -14.32 1.28 4.64
N VAL A 188 -13.36 1.10 5.53
CA VAL A 188 -11.96 0.84 5.14
C VAL A 188 -11.88 -0.56 4.53
N HIS A 189 -11.60 -0.63 3.24
CA HIS A 189 -11.39 -1.88 2.52
C HIS A 189 -9.93 -2.27 2.48
N ALA A 190 -9.03 -1.31 2.25
CA ALA A 190 -7.59 -1.54 2.29
C ALA A 190 -6.82 -0.36 2.88
N VAL A 191 -5.73 -0.67 3.56
CA VAL A 191 -4.67 0.23 3.97
C VAL A 191 -3.40 -0.20 3.26
N VAL A 192 -2.83 0.71 2.47
CA VAL A 192 -1.62 0.43 1.69
C VAL A 192 -0.49 1.32 2.18
N SER A 193 0.54 0.71 2.77
CA SER A 193 1.77 1.39 3.19
C SER A 193 2.76 1.43 2.03
N CYS A 194 3.28 2.60 1.70
CA CYS A 194 4.20 2.78 0.56
C CYS A 194 5.61 3.10 1.06
N LYS A 195 6.62 2.40 0.55
CA LYS A 195 8.03 2.60 0.91
C LYS A 195 8.91 2.60 -0.33
N TRP A 196 9.27 3.78 -0.84
CA TRP A 196 10.16 3.85 -2.02
C TRP A 196 11.52 3.19 -1.77
N THR A 197 12.10 3.41 -0.59
CA THR A 197 13.31 2.75 -0.12
C THR A 197 13.15 2.41 1.35
N MET A 198 13.78 1.33 1.81
CA MET A 198 13.68 0.88 3.19
C MET A 198 15.02 0.95 3.91
N ARG A 199 14.91 1.13 5.23
CA ARG A 199 15.97 0.82 6.19
C ARG A 199 15.38 -0.19 7.17
N SER A 200 16.19 -1.06 7.76
CA SER A 200 15.70 -2.17 8.61
C SER A 200 14.86 -1.70 9.81
N ASP A 201 15.17 -0.52 10.36
CA ASP A 201 14.39 0.14 11.41
C ASP A 201 12.98 0.55 10.95
N ARG A 202 12.83 0.95 9.69
CA ARG A 202 11.54 1.43 9.14
C ARG A 202 10.56 0.32 8.82
N ALA A 203 11.04 -0.92 8.68
CA ALA A 203 10.16 -2.09 8.55
C ALA A 203 9.35 -2.29 9.84
N GLN A 204 9.96 -2.08 11.01
CA GLN A 204 9.27 -2.23 12.30
C GLN A 204 8.14 -1.21 12.49
N ASN A 205 8.33 0.03 12.05
CA ASN A 205 7.25 1.03 12.11
C ASN A 205 6.03 0.60 11.29
N THR A 206 6.25 0.04 10.10
CA THR A 206 5.16 -0.44 9.24
C THR A 206 4.40 -1.59 9.90
N ARG A 207 5.11 -2.51 10.56
CA ARG A 207 4.50 -3.59 11.34
C ARG A 207 3.73 -3.10 12.54
N ALA A 208 4.26 -2.13 13.28
CA ALA A 208 3.57 -1.54 14.43
C ALA A 208 2.27 -0.84 14.00
N GLU A 209 2.29 -0.09 12.88
CA GLU A 209 1.09 0.52 12.30
C GLU A 209 0.06 -0.54 11.87
N ALA A 210 0.52 -1.64 11.26
CA ALA A 210 -0.32 -2.77 10.88
C ALA A 210 -0.96 -3.46 12.11
N LEU A 211 -0.18 -3.71 13.17
CA LEU A 211 -0.69 -4.27 14.42
C LEU A 211 -1.73 -3.35 15.06
N ASN A 212 -1.52 -2.04 15.05
CA ASN A 212 -2.51 -1.09 15.56
C ASN A 212 -3.84 -1.16 14.78
N LEU A 213 -3.80 -1.32 13.45
CA LEU A 213 -5.01 -1.53 12.63
C LEU A 213 -5.74 -2.82 13.00
N ILE A 214 -4.98 -3.87 13.31
CA ILE A 214 -5.54 -5.16 13.70
C ILE A 214 -6.16 -5.07 15.09
N GLU A 215 -5.44 -4.57 16.08
CA GLU A 215 -5.87 -4.52 17.48
C GLU A 215 -7.11 -3.63 17.69
N HIS A 216 -7.21 -2.53 16.94
CA HIS A 216 -8.25 -1.53 17.16
C HIS A 216 -9.47 -1.69 16.25
N ARG A 217 -9.54 -2.66 15.35
CA ARG A 217 -10.73 -2.81 14.49
C ARG A 217 -11.95 -3.28 15.30
N LYS A 218 -13.13 -2.72 15.02
CA LYS A 218 -14.44 -3.23 15.49
C LYS A 218 -15.25 -3.97 14.40
N ALA A 219 -14.58 -4.60 13.43
CA ALA A 219 -15.19 -5.42 12.39
C ALA A 219 -14.15 -6.32 11.69
N ARG A 220 -14.46 -6.77 10.46
CA ARG A 220 -13.49 -7.42 9.56
C ARG A 220 -12.26 -6.52 9.39
N ALA A 221 -11.08 -7.12 9.38
CA ALA A 221 -9.85 -6.39 9.07
C ALA A 221 -9.89 -5.93 7.61
N PRO A 222 -9.44 -4.69 7.31
CA PRO A 222 -9.15 -4.30 5.93
C PRO A 222 -7.99 -5.14 5.40
N HIS A 223 -7.74 -5.07 4.09
CA HIS A 223 -6.46 -5.50 3.54
C HIS A 223 -5.35 -4.61 4.10
N ILE A 224 -4.32 -5.20 4.71
CA ILE A 224 -3.17 -4.48 5.26
C ILE A 224 -1.94 -4.89 4.47
N VAL A 225 -1.54 -4.06 3.53
CA VAL A 225 -0.51 -4.41 2.53
C VAL A 225 0.58 -3.37 2.45
N ALA A 226 1.73 -3.78 1.93
CA ALA A 226 2.85 -2.88 1.67
C ALA A 226 3.26 -2.88 0.20
N VAL A 227 3.59 -1.71 -0.34
CA VAL A 227 4.16 -1.54 -1.69
C VAL A 227 5.54 -0.91 -1.58
N THR A 228 6.54 -1.51 -2.22
CA THR A 228 7.94 -1.07 -2.08
C THR A 228 8.70 -0.93 -3.41
N GLY A 229 9.61 0.05 -3.43
CA GLY A 229 10.62 0.25 -4.48
C GLY A 229 12.03 -0.19 -4.09
N GLU A 230 12.18 -0.86 -2.94
CA GLU A 230 13.47 -1.26 -2.38
C GLU A 230 14.16 -2.32 -3.25
N PRO A 231 15.41 -2.09 -3.69
CA PRO A 231 16.15 -3.05 -4.52
C PRO A 231 16.80 -4.20 -3.73
N LEU A 232 17.08 -4.06 -2.43
CA LEU A 232 17.71 -5.12 -1.64
C LEU A 232 16.69 -6.15 -1.13
N VAL A 233 16.83 -7.39 -1.57
CA VAL A 233 15.98 -8.52 -1.15
C VAL A 233 15.97 -8.70 0.37
N THR A 234 17.11 -8.54 1.05
CA THR A 234 17.20 -8.64 2.51
C THR A 234 16.39 -7.56 3.23
N ARG A 235 16.27 -6.36 2.65
CA ARG A 235 15.41 -5.30 3.18
C ARG A 235 13.94 -5.56 2.88
N ILE A 236 13.62 -6.03 1.67
CA ILE A 236 12.27 -6.50 1.35
C ILE A 236 11.84 -7.59 2.37
N ALA A 237 12.71 -8.56 2.61
CA ALA A 237 12.48 -9.65 3.57
C ALA A 237 12.20 -9.13 4.98
N SER A 238 12.87 -8.08 5.44
CA SER A 238 12.63 -7.49 6.78
C SER A 238 11.18 -6.99 6.97
N LEU A 239 10.51 -6.63 5.88
CA LEU A 239 9.09 -6.27 5.88
C LEU A 239 8.19 -7.46 5.54
N ALA A 240 8.57 -8.29 4.58
CA ALA A 240 7.73 -9.34 4.02
C ALA A 240 7.69 -10.63 4.86
N LEU A 241 8.80 -10.99 5.53
CA LEU A 241 8.86 -12.21 6.35
C LEU A 241 7.98 -12.11 7.59
N GLY A 242 7.54 -13.25 8.12
CA GLY A 242 6.56 -13.27 9.21
C GLY A 242 5.12 -13.13 8.72
N THR A 243 4.19 -13.41 9.63
CA THR A 243 2.77 -13.57 9.32
C THR A 243 1.93 -12.91 10.40
N GLY A 244 0.80 -12.32 9.99
CA GLY A 244 -0.24 -11.86 10.91
C GLY A 244 -0.31 -10.34 11.09
N ASP A 245 0.66 -9.58 10.59
CA ASP A 245 0.64 -8.11 10.57
C ASP A 245 0.37 -7.56 9.16
N ILE A 246 1.18 -7.96 8.17
CA ILE A 246 1.06 -7.54 6.78
C ILE A 246 0.59 -8.73 5.94
N ASP A 247 -0.53 -8.57 5.24
CA ASP A 247 -1.13 -9.61 4.41
C ASP A 247 -0.16 -10.00 3.28
N MET A 248 0.35 -9.01 2.55
CA MET A 248 1.24 -9.19 1.41
C MET A 248 2.13 -7.97 1.17
N THR A 249 3.37 -8.20 0.74
CA THR A 249 4.25 -7.15 0.20
C THR A 249 4.27 -7.23 -1.32
N TYR A 250 4.12 -6.07 -1.97
CA TYR A 250 4.19 -5.95 -3.42
C TYR A 250 5.39 -5.13 -3.83
N HIS A 251 6.19 -5.63 -4.76
CA HIS A 251 7.27 -4.87 -5.36
C HIS A 251 6.77 -4.18 -6.63
N PHE A 252 7.13 -2.90 -6.81
CA PHE A 252 6.63 -2.11 -7.95
C PHE A 252 7.06 -2.66 -9.32
N ALA A 253 8.15 -3.43 -9.37
CA ALA A 253 8.75 -3.97 -10.58
C ALA A 253 9.37 -5.36 -10.31
N LEU A 254 8.58 -6.33 -9.83
CA LEU A 254 9.09 -7.62 -9.35
C LEU A 254 9.79 -8.46 -10.46
N PRO A 255 9.23 -8.60 -11.68
CA PRO A 255 9.93 -9.24 -12.80
C PRO A 255 11.30 -8.63 -13.12
N GLU A 256 11.42 -7.30 -13.06
CA GLU A 256 12.66 -6.59 -13.33
C GLU A 256 13.66 -6.74 -12.18
N LEU A 257 13.17 -6.77 -10.93
CA LEU A 257 13.98 -7.10 -9.76
C LEU A 257 14.52 -8.52 -9.84
N LYS A 258 13.69 -9.49 -10.23
CA LYS A 258 14.10 -10.89 -10.38
C LYS A 258 15.27 -11.01 -11.37
N LYS A 259 15.14 -10.41 -12.55
CA LYS A 259 16.22 -10.37 -13.55
C LYS A 259 17.48 -9.67 -13.04
N ALA A 260 17.33 -8.58 -12.28
CA ALA A 260 18.47 -7.89 -11.69
C ALA A 260 19.20 -8.78 -10.67
N VAL A 261 18.47 -9.43 -9.77
CA VAL A 261 19.04 -10.35 -8.77
C VAL A 261 19.69 -11.56 -9.43
N GLU A 262 19.11 -12.13 -10.48
CA GLU A 262 19.73 -13.22 -11.26
C GLU A 262 21.03 -12.78 -11.97
N ALA A 263 21.13 -11.51 -12.37
CA ALA A 263 22.29 -11.00 -13.10
C ALA A 263 23.46 -10.58 -12.20
N VAL A 264 23.18 -9.99 -11.02
CA VAL A 264 24.21 -9.39 -10.16
C VAL A 264 24.18 -9.86 -8.70
N GLY A 265 23.14 -10.60 -8.30
CA GLY A 265 23.01 -11.17 -6.97
C GLY A 265 23.89 -12.40 -6.78
N ASN A 266 24.10 -12.77 -5.52
CA ASN A 266 24.69 -14.06 -5.15
C ASN A 266 23.59 -15.12 -4.95
N ASP A 267 23.99 -16.39 -4.84
CA ASP A 267 23.08 -17.53 -4.69
C ASP A 267 22.13 -17.34 -3.50
N ASP A 268 22.63 -16.87 -2.35
CA ASP A 268 21.82 -16.60 -1.15
C ASP A 268 20.71 -15.55 -1.42
N THR A 269 21.01 -14.52 -2.20
CA THR A 269 20.03 -13.46 -2.54
C THR A 269 18.98 -13.99 -3.51
N CYS A 270 19.39 -14.81 -4.48
CA CYS A 270 18.48 -15.49 -5.40
C CYS A 270 17.54 -16.44 -4.66
N GLU A 271 18.08 -17.25 -3.75
CA GLU A 271 17.32 -18.19 -2.92
C GLU A 271 16.35 -17.45 -1.99
N LEU A 272 16.79 -16.36 -1.36
CA LEU A 272 15.93 -15.54 -0.51
C LEU A 272 14.77 -14.93 -1.32
N LEU A 273 15.04 -14.39 -2.51
CA LEU A 273 13.99 -13.84 -3.37
C LEU A 273 12.98 -14.92 -3.77
N HIS A 274 13.48 -16.10 -4.16
CA HIS A 274 12.63 -17.24 -4.49
C HIS A 274 11.77 -17.67 -3.30
N THR A 275 12.36 -17.74 -2.10
CA THR A 275 11.65 -18.07 -0.86
C THR A 275 10.53 -17.08 -0.56
N LEU A 276 10.75 -15.78 -0.75
CA LEU A 276 9.72 -14.77 -0.54
C LEU A 276 8.54 -14.91 -1.52
N ILE A 277 8.84 -15.21 -2.79
CA ILE A 277 7.81 -15.35 -3.83
C ILE A 277 7.04 -16.67 -3.64
N ALA A 278 7.76 -17.79 -3.50
CA ALA A 278 7.17 -19.12 -3.33
C ALA A 278 6.42 -19.27 -1.99
N GLY A 279 6.83 -18.53 -0.97
CA GLY A 279 6.19 -18.49 0.34
C GLY A 279 5.02 -17.50 0.46
N ASP A 280 4.52 -16.94 -0.65
CA ASP A 280 3.41 -15.97 -0.67
C ASP A 280 3.66 -14.77 0.26
N ARG A 281 4.89 -14.23 0.24
CA ARG A 281 5.26 -13.01 0.99
C ARG A 281 5.60 -11.83 0.08
N LEU A 282 5.89 -12.08 -1.19
CA LEU A 282 6.24 -11.05 -2.17
C LEU A 282 5.58 -11.29 -3.53
N ARG A 283 4.85 -10.30 -4.04
CA ARG A 283 4.17 -10.33 -5.35
C ARG A 283 4.48 -9.07 -6.19
N ASP A 284 4.11 -9.05 -7.46
CA ASP A 284 4.24 -7.83 -8.28
C ASP A 284 3.08 -6.88 -7.97
N ILE A 285 3.30 -5.58 -8.14
CA ILE A 285 2.22 -4.59 -8.01
C ILE A 285 1.01 -4.87 -8.90
N SER A 286 1.17 -5.62 -10.01
CA SER A 286 0.06 -6.08 -10.84
C SER A 286 -0.91 -7.03 -10.15
N ASP A 287 -0.48 -7.70 -9.09
CA ASP A 287 -1.27 -8.68 -8.35
C ASP A 287 -2.18 -7.99 -7.31
N LEU A 288 -1.75 -6.84 -6.78
CA LEU A 288 -2.46 -6.08 -5.73
C LEU A 288 -3.95 -5.81 -6.05
N PRO A 289 -4.34 -5.35 -7.26
CA PRO A 289 -5.74 -5.12 -7.57
C PRO A 289 -6.59 -6.40 -7.50
N LEU A 290 -6.02 -7.54 -7.93
CA LEU A 290 -6.70 -8.83 -7.89
C LEU A 290 -6.85 -9.32 -6.45
N ASP A 291 -5.79 -9.21 -5.65
CA ASP A 291 -5.78 -9.63 -4.25
C ASP A 291 -6.76 -8.81 -3.39
N MET A 292 -7.02 -7.55 -3.75
CA MET A 292 -8.05 -6.71 -3.09
C MET A 292 -9.49 -7.06 -3.52
N SER A 293 -9.69 -7.94 -4.50
CA SER A 293 -11.02 -8.29 -5.01
C SER A 293 -11.73 -9.40 -4.23
N VAL A 294 -11.06 -10.01 -3.25
CA VAL A 294 -11.57 -11.13 -2.42
C VAL A 294 -12.55 -10.73 -1.32
#